data_AF-A0A382RDU6-F1
#
_entry.id   AF-A0A382RDU6-F1
#
_cell.length_a   1.000
_cell.length_b   1.000
_cell.length_c   1.000
_cell.angle_alpha   90.00
_cell.angle_beta   90.00
_cell.angle_gamma   90.00
#
_symmetry.space_group_name_H-M   'P 1'
#
loop_
_entity.id
_entity.type
_entity.pdbx_description
1 polymer ?
#
loop_
_entity_poly.entity_id
_entity_poly.type
_entity_poly.pdbx_seq_one_letter_code
_entity_poly.pdbx_strand_id
1 'polypeptide(L)'
;VLDGSATRIQQTGIDNAGDSILITNAEIYNYTAIAQPLIDVRITGSKITAMGTLPRLDREEVIDARGGSLLPSLADHHIHLLALAARSASIVCGPPEINTETALAHLLEQQSAGTTWIRGVGYHESVAGIIDRHWLDQHLPDRPVRIQHRSGRLWIINSKGLEILRSGSKEAQPSGMSWDKGQLYDEDLWLHQRLAACPPDLSQISRDLARFGVALVTDMTPRNDQFIANYLSSQQQQNKLLQDIV
;
A
#
# COMPACT_ATOMS: atom_id res chain seq x y z
N VAL A 1 0.24 -26.07 -2.40
CA VAL A 1 -0.63 -24.93 -2.05
C VAL A 1 -0.30 -24.58 -0.62
N LEU A 2 0.64 -23.64 -0.44
CA LEU A 2 1.00 -23.13 0.88
C LEU A 2 -0.09 -22.12 1.26
N ASP A 3 -0.75 -22.36 2.39
CA ASP A 3 -1.70 -21.44 2.98
C ASP A 3 -0.98 -20.09 3.22
N GLY A 4 -1.50 -19.03 2.62
CA GLY A 4 -0.88 -17.70 2.54
C GLY A 4 -1.01 -16.88 3.82
N SER A 5 -1.08 -17.53 4.99
CA SER A 5 -1.10 -16.86 6.28
C SER A 5 0.29 -16.35 6.64
N ALA A 6 0.68 -15.22 6.05
CA ALA A 6 1.83 -14.45 6.51
C ALA A 6 1.53 -13.94 7.93
N THR A 7 2.00 -14.67 8.94
CA THR A 7 1.83 -14.31 10.35
C THR A 7 3.09 -13.58 10.80
N ARG A 8 2.96 -12.31 11.19
CA ARG A 8 4.04 -11.57 11.84
C ARG A 8 4.27 -12.20 13.21
N ILE A 9 5.49 -12.64 13.50
CA ILE A 9 5.89 -12.98 14.86
C ILE A 9 6.00 -11.64 15.61
N GLN A 10 4.95 -11.26 16.33
CA GLN A 10 4.90 -9.98 17.04
C GLN A 10 5.94 -9.96 18.18
N GLN A 11 6.69 -8.86 18.27
CA GLN A 11 7.29 -8.43 19.53
C GLN A 11 6.15 -8.03 20.49
N THR A 12 5.71 -8.97 21.31
CA THR A 12 5.06 -8.62 22.57
C THR A 12 6.09 -8.77 23.67
N GLY A 13 6.29 -7.71 24.45
CA GLY A 13 7.15 -7.75 25.61
C GLY A 13 6.71 -8.88 26.54
N ILE A 14 7.71 -9.58 27.09
CA ILE A 14 7.67 -10.84 27.86
C ILE A 14 7.90 -12.05 26.95
N ASP A 15 9.16 -12.48 26.92
CA ASP A 15 9.64 -13.78 26.44
C ASP A 15 8.93 -14.91 27.21
N ASN A 16 7.68 -15.22 26.83
CA ASN A 16 7.06 -16.46 27.28
C ASN A 16 7.68 -17.58 26.47
N ALA A 17 8.29 -18.55 27.16
CA ALA A 17 8.91 -19.75 26.61
C ALA A 17 7.95 -20.70 25.82
N GLY A 18 6.78 -20.22 25.40
CA GLY A 18 5.74 -20.95 24.68
C GLY A 18 5.75 -20.76 23.16
N ASP A 19 6.30 -19.67 22.63
CA ASP A 19 6.30 -19.39 21.19
C ASP A 19 7.68 -19.65 20.58
N SER A 20 8.01 -20.94 20.42
CA SER A 20 9.20 -21.37 19.69
C SER A 20 8.82 -22.07 18.40
N ILE A 21 9.52 -21.70 17.32
CA ILE A 21 9.42 -22.32 16.00
C ILE A 21 10.75 -22.99 15.70
N LEU A 22 10.71 -24.27 15.31
CA LEU A 22 11.83 -25.00 14.75
C LEU A 22 11.60 -25.21 13.26
N ILE A 23 12.45 -24.60 12.44
CA ILE A 23 12.49 -24.86 11.00
C ILE A 23 13.53 -25.97 10.77
N THR A 24 13.15 -27.12 10.22
CA THR A 24 14.05 -28.26 10.01
C THR A 24 14.44 -28.44 8.56
N ASN A 25 15.58 -29.10 8.31
CA ASN A 25 16.04 -29.48 6.95
C ASN A 25 16.13 -28.29 5.96
N ALA A 26 16.57 -27.12 6.44
CA ALA A 26 16.69 -25.92 5.63
C ALA A 26 18.09 -25.80 5.02
N GLU A 27 18.15 -25.33 3.77
CA GLU A 27 19.39 -24.81 3.19
C GLU A 27 19.57 -23.36 3.66
N ILE A 28 20.63 -23.05 4.39
CA ILE A 28 20.92 -21.66 4.79
C ILE A 28 21.78 -21.00 3.74
N TYR A 29 21.27 -19.94 3.13
CA TYR A 29 22.08 -19.12 2.26
C TYR A 29 23.16 -18.39 3.08
N ASN A 30 24.40 -18.79 2.87
CA ASN A 30 25.57 -18.05 3.29
C ASN A 30 26.40 -17.74 2.05
N TYR A 31 27.18 -16.66 2.07
CA TYR A 31 27.96 -16.20 0.92
C TYR A 31 29.15 -17.13 0.57
N THR A 32 29.14 -18.40 0.99
CA THR A 32 30.22 -19.36 0.76
C THR A 32 29.91 -20.24 -0.44
N ALA A 33 30.91 -20.52 -1.27
CA ALA A 33 30.76 -21.30 -2.50
C ALA A 33 30.68 -22.83 -2.26
N ILE A 34 30.48 -23.27 -1.02
CA ILE A 34 30.48 -24.69 -0.64
C ILE A 34 29.06 -25.10 -0.30
N ALA A 35 28.57 -26.18 -0.92
CA ALA A 35 27.30 -26.79 -0.56
C ALA A 35 27.31 -27.21 0.92
N GLN A 36 26.43 -26.61 1.71
CA GLN A 36 26.31 -26.88 3.15
C GLN A 36 25.32 -28.01 3.39
N PRO A 37 25.48 -28.77 4.50
CA PRO A 37 24.43 -29.68 4.93
C PRO A 37 23.15 -28.90 5.25
N LEU A 38 22.00 -29.56 5.08
CA LEU A 38 20.73 -29.04 5.59
C LEU A 38 20.81 -28.95 7.12
N ILE A 39 20.32 -27.84 7.67
CA ILE A 39 20.33 -27.62 9.12
C ILE A 39 18.95 -27.19 9.61
N ASP A 40 18.79 -27.26 10.92
CA ASP A 40 17.63 -26.75 11.64
C ASP A 40 17.93 -25.37 12.23
N VAL A 41 16.91 -24.53 12.32
CA VAL A 41 16.96 -23.18 12.89
C VAL A 41 15.85 -23.04 13.91
N ARG A 42 16.20 -22.71 15.16
CA ARG A 42 15.24 -22.41 16.21
C ARG A 42 15.08 -20.90 16.36
N ILE A 43 13.83 -20.48 16.36
CA ILE A 43 13.40 -19.11 16.62
C ILE A 43 12.60 -19.13 17.93
N THR A 44 12.90 -18.20 18.82
CA THR A 44 12.11 -17.95 20.04
C THR A 44 11.78 -16.47 20.06
N GLY A 45 10.49 -16.14 20.10
CA GLY A 45 10.05 -14.76 19.86
C GLY A 45 10.63 -14.23 18.55
N SER A 46 11.30 -13.07 18.58
CA SER A 46 11.85 -12.42 17.38
C SER A 46 13.33 -12.74 17.09
N LYS A 47 13.91 -13.78 17.70
CA LYS A 47 15.34 -14.07 17.60
C LYS A 47 15.62 -15.49 17.17
N ILE A 48 16.61 -15.66 16.30
CA ILE A 48 17.25 -16.95 16.08
C ILE A 48 18.06 -17.27 17.33
N THR A 49 17.73 -18.36 18.02
CA THR A 49 18.37 -18.76 19.27
C THR A 49 19.34 -19.93 19.10
N ALA A 50 19.18 -20.73 18.04
CA ALA A 50 20.09 -21.83 17.74
C ALA A 50 20.04 -22.20 16.25
N MET A 51 21.15 -22.75 15.73
CA MET A 51 21.27 -23.29 14.37
C MET A 51 22.13 -24.56 14.41
N GLY A 52 21.80 -25.56 13.60
CA GLY A 52 22.56 -26.82 13.50
C GLY A 52 21.62 -28.02 13.45
N THR A 53 22.07 -29.20 13.89
CA THR A 53 21.16 -30.33 14.13
C THR A 53 20.53 -30.15 15.51
N LEU A 54 19.23 -29.90 15.58
CA LEU A 54 18.57 -29.52 16.82
C LEU A 54 17.55 -30.58 17.25
N PRO A 55 17.57 -31.04 18.51
CA PRO A 55 16.48 -31.88 19.02
C PRO A 55 15.21 -31.04 19.10
N ARG A 56 14.06 -31.67 18.82
CA ARG A 56 12.76 -31.03 18.99
C ARG A 56 12.46 -30.82 20.48
N LEU A 57 11.95 -29.64 20.84
CA LEU A 57 11.43 -29.31 22.16
C LEU A 57 9.93 -29.59 22.27
N ASP A 58 9.47 -29.84 23.48
CA ASP A 58 8.04 -30.05 23.74
C ASP A 58 7.24 -28.77 23.42
N ARG A 59 6.13 -28.95 22.69
CA ARG A 59 5.17 -27.89 22.31
C ARG A 59 5.71 -26.80 21.36
N GLU A 60 6.88 -26.97 20.75
CA GLU A 60 7.33 -26.07 19.69
C GLU A 60 6.65 -26.38 18.34
N GLU A 61 6.36 -25.33 17.57
CA GLU A 61 5.89 -25.43 16.19
C GLU A 61 7.04 -25.92 15.31
N VAL A 62 6.77 -26.87 14.41
CA VAL A 62 7.80 -27.43 13.52
C VAL A 62 7.41 -27.23 12.07
N ILE A 63 8.32 -26.60 11.32
CA ILE A 63 8.20 -26.35 9.89
C ILE A 63 9.31 -27.10 9.18
N ASP A 64 8.97 -28.13 8.40
CA ASP A 64 9.94 -28.84 7.58
C ASP A 64 10.18 -28.09 6.27
N ALA A 65 11.39 -27.56 6.08
CA ALA A 65 11.79 -26.84 4.88
C ALA A 65 12.00 -27.76 3.67
N ARG A 66 12.09 -29.09 3.87
CA ARG A 66 12.23 -30.10 2.80
C ARG A 66 13.37 -29.80 1.81
N GLY A 67 14.48 -29.29 2.33
CA GLY A 67 15.63 -28.88 1.53
C GLY A 67 15.49 -27.52 0.84
N GLY A 68 14.43 -26.77 1.11
CA GLY A 68 14.27 -25.40 0.61
C GLY A 68 15.20 -24.41 1.29
N SER A 69 15.52 -23.32 0.58
CA SER A 69 16.39 -22.28 1.09
C SER A 69 15.67 -21.39 2.11
N LEU A 70 16.26 -21.24 3.29
CA LEU A 70 15.86 -20.28 4.31
C LEU A 70 16.74 -19.03 4.16
N LEU A 71 16.12 -17.95 3.69
CA LEU A 71 16.78 -16.68 3.38
C LEU A 71 16.38 -15.61 4.41
N PRO A 72 17.23 -14.59 4.64
CA PRO A 72 16.79 -13.36 5.24
C PRO A 72 15.60 -12.77 4.46
N SER A 73 14.67 -12.14 5.16
CA SER A 73 13.58 -11.41 4.52
C SER A 73 14.11 -10.30 3.62
N LEU A 74 13.34 -9.93 2.60
CA LEU A 74 13.64 -8.78 1.76
C LEU A 74 13.36 -7.47 2.50
N ALA A 75 14.15 -6.46 2.14
CA ALA A 75 14.00 -5.09 2.60
C ALA A 75 13.79 -4.16 1.39
N ASP A 76 12.71 -3.39 1.41
CA ASP A 76 12.51 -2.31 0.44
C ASP A 76 13.03 -1.00 1.05
N HIS A 77 14.18 -0.54 0.58
CA HIS A 77 14.83 0.67 1.09
C HIS A 77 14.26 1.97 0.51
N HIS A 78 13.27 1.92 -0.39
CA HIS A 78 12.70 3.12 -0.98
C HIS A 78 11.26 2.87 -1.44
N ILE A 79 10.32 2.97 -0.51
CA ILE A 79 8.89 2.85 -0.82
C ILE A 79 8.14 4.11 -0.42
N HIS A 80 7.16 4.53 -1.23
CA HIS A 80 6.16 5.51 -0.82
C HIS A 80 4.92 4.75 -0.35
N LEU A 81 4.90 4.26 0.89
CA LEU A 81 3.95 3.24 1.34
C LEU A 81 2.50 3.74 1.30
N LEU A 82 2.27 4.97 1.78
CA LEU A 82 0.93 5.58 1.75
C LEU A 82 0.48 5.88 0.32
N ALA A 83 1.39 6.29 -0.56
CA ALA A 83 1.06 6.51 -1.97
C ALA A 83 0.73 5.20 -2.69
N LEU A 84 1.45 4.12 -2.39
CA LEU A 84 1.18 2.78 -2.90
C LEU A 84 -0.21 2.29 -2.45
N ALA A 85 -0.54 2.43 -1.17
CA ALA A 85 -1.86 2.08 -0.64
C ALA A 85 -2.97 2.93 -1.28
N ALA A 86 -2.78 4.25 -1.39
CA ALA A 86 -3.73 5.13 -2.06
C ALA A 86 -3.92 4.75 -3.55
N ARG A 87 -2.85 4.37 -4.26
CA ARG A 87 -2.92 3.87 -5.64
C ARG A 87 -3.70 2.56 -5.73
N SER A 88 -3.45 1.61 -4.84
CA SER A 88 -4.14 0.31 -4.83
C SER A 88 -5.65 0.44 -4.55
N ALA A 89 -6.06 1.44 -3.76
CA ALA A 89 -7.46 1.75 -3.52
C ALA A 89 -8.11 2.63 -4.62
N SER A 90 -7.40 2.95 -5.71
CA SER A 90 -7.89 3.81 -6.78
C SER A 90 -8.29 3.01 -8.02
N ILE A 91 -9.23 3.55 -8.80
CA ILE A 91 -9.51 3.00 -10.13
C ILE A 91 -8.42 3.42 -11.12
N VAL A 92 -8.06 2.52 -12.03
CA VAL A 92 -7.07 2.80 -13.09
C VAL A 92 -7.80 3.37 -14.30
N CYS A 93 -7.43 4.59 -14.68
CA CYS A 93 -8.13 5.37 -15.72
C CYS A 93 -7.31 5.52 -17.01
N GLY A 94 -6.25 4.73 -17.19
CA GLY A 94 -5.40 4.82 -18.38
C GLY A 94 -4.75 3.50 -18.77
N PRO A 95 -3.87 3.52 -19.78
CA PRO A 95 -3.26 2.32 -20.34
C PRO A 95 -2.31 1.62 -19.35
N PRO A 96 -2.13 0.29 -19.47
CA PRO A 96 -2.76 -0.60 -20.46
C PRO A 96 -4.18 -1.06 -20.13
N GLU A 97 -4.72 -0.77 -18.94
CA GLU A 97 -6.03 -1.26 -18.49
C GLU A 97 -7.18 -0.59 -19.23
N ILE A 98 -7.08 0.72 -19.46
CA ILE A 98 -8.08 1.52 -20.17
C ILE A 98 -7.42 2.23 -21.34
N ASN A 99 -7.85 1.93 -22.57
CA ASN A 99 -7.24 2.45 -23.79
C ASN A 99 -8.20 3.26 -24.67
N THR A 100 -9.49 3.32 -24.31
CA THR A 100 -10.50 4.01 -25.12
C THR A 100 -11.43 4.84 -24.23
N GLU A 101 -11.95 5.91 -24.81
CA GLU A 101 -12.93 6.80 -24.16
C GLU A 101 -14.15 6.02 -23.69
N THR A 102 -14.70 5.13 -24.52
CA THR A 102 -15.85 4.30 -24.16
C THR A 102 -15.58 3.39 -22.97
N ALA A 103 -14.37 2.83 -22.85
CA ALA A 103 -14.02 2.01 -21.69
C ALA A 103 -13.90 2.85 -20.41
N LEU A 104 -13.34 4.07 -20.51
CA LEU A 104 -13.27 4.98 -19.37
C LEU A 104 -14.66 5.46 -18.93
N ALA A 105 -15.50 5.86 -19.88
CA ALA A 105 -16.88 6.27 -19.65
C ALA A 105 -17.67 5.16 -18.92
N HIS A 106 -17.65 3.95 -19.46
CA HIS A 106 -18.33 2.80 -18.87
C HIS A 106 -17.79 2.46 -17.47
N LEU A 107 -16.46 2.52 -17.26
CA LEU A 107 -15.86 2.35 -15.94
C LEU A 107 -16.42 3.35 -14.93
N LEU A 108 -16.55 4.63 -15.31
CA LEU A 108 -17.08 5.67 -14.43
C LEU A 108 -18.57 5.49 -14.15
N GLU A 109 -19.37 5.15 -15.17
CA GLU A 109 -20.81 4.90 -15.05
C GLU A 109 -21.10 3.73 -14.08
N GLN A 110 -20.26 2.69 -14.09
CA GLN A 110 -20.34 1.58 -13.13
C GLN A 110 -20.10 2.01 -11.68
N GLN A 111 -19.46 3.15 -11.44
CA GLN A 111 -19.21 3.70 -10.11
C GLN A 111 -20.30 4.69 -9.67
N SER A 112 -21.39 4.84 -10.42
CA SER A 112 -22.48 5.80 -10.13
C SER A 112 -23.16 5.60 -8.77
N ALA A 113 -23.17 4.38 -8.25
CA ALA A 113 -23.77 4.10 -6.94
C ALA A 113 -22.92 4.65 -5.78
N GLY A 114 -23.57 5.20 -4.76
CA GLY A 114 -22.93 5.70 -3.54
C GLY A 114 -22.62 7.20 -3.55
N THR A 115 -22.11 7.70 -2.43
CA THR A 115 -21.93 9.15 -2.20
C THR A 115 -20.50 9.55 -1.83
N THR A 116 -19.62 8.56 -1.65
CA THR A 116 -18.21 8.79 -1.28
C THR A 116 -17.36 9.15 -2.49
N TRP A 117 -16.24 9.82 -2.25
CA TRP A 117 -15.29 10.19 -3.30
C TRP A 117 -14.75 8.99 -4.08
N ILE A 118 -14.70 9.12 -5.39
CA ILE A 118 -13.93 8.24 -6.28
C ILE A 118 -12.59 8.88 -6.58
N ARG A 119 -11.53 8.10 -6.43
CA ARG A 119 -10.17 8.46 -6.84
C ARG A 119 -9.77 7.59 -8.03
N GLY A 120 -9.56 8.22 -9.18
CA GLY A 120 -8.95 7.61 -10.35
C GLY A 120 -7.50 8.05 -10.52
N VAL A 121 -6.67 7.21 -11.11
CA VAL A 121 -5.25 7.51 -11.36
C VAL A 121 -4.79 7.00 -12.73
N GLY A 122 -3.67 7.55 -13.20
CA GLY A 122 -2.99 7.04 -14.39
C GLY A 122 -3.63 7.44 -15.70
N TYR A 123 -4.53 8.42 -15.71
CA TYR A 123 -5.14 8.91 -16.94
C TYR A 123 -4.09 9.43 -17.92
N HIS A 124 -4.31 9.17 -19.21
CA HIS A 124 -3.47 9.63 -20.31
C HIS A 124 -4.35 10.10 -21.46
N GLU A 125 -3.91 11.13 -22.18
CA GLU A 125 -4.72 11.76 -23.23
C GLU A 125 -4.97 10.84 -24.42
N SER A 126 -4.19 9.77 -24.59
CA SER A 126 -4.45 8.76 -25.64
C SER A 126 -5.79 8.02 -25.45
N VAL A 127 -6.40 8.10 -24.27
CA VAL A 127 -7.67 7.42 -23.97
C VAL A 127 -8.86 8.21 -24.50
N ALA A 128 -8.94 9.49 -24.14
CA ALA A 128 -10.12 10.34 -24.38
C ALA A 128 -9.76 11.81 -24.69
N GLY A 129 -8.53 12.09 -25.15
CA GLY A 129 -8.07 13.45 -25.41
C GLY A 129 -7.77 14.25 -24.14
N ILE A 130 -8.03 15.56 -24.15
CA ILE A 130 -7.91 16.40 -22.96
C ILE A 130 -9.31 16.52 -22.35
N ILE A 131 -9.60 15.75 -21.30
CA ILE A 131 -10.88 15.81 -20.59
C ILE A 131 -10.87 16.90 -19.51
N ASP A 132 -12.07 17.33 -19.13
CA ASP A 132 -12.33 18.32 -18.09
C ASP A 132 -13.52 17.90 -17.21
N ARG A 133 -13.97 18.80 -16.33
CA ARG A 133 -15.14 18.53 -15.48
C ARG A 133 -16.41 18.23 -16.25
N HIS A 134 -16.62 18.84 -17.42
CA HIS A 134 -17.85 18.64 -18.19
C HIS A 134 -17.90 17.24 -18.77
N TRP A 135 -16.75 16.71 -19.23
CA TRP A 135 -16.65 15.32 -19.65
C TRP A 135 -16.95 14.36 -18.49
N LEU A 136 -16.40 14.63 -17.30
CA LEU A 136 -16.71 13.81 -16.11
C LEU A 136 -18.18 13.90 -15.70
N ASP A 137 -18.79 15.08 -15.80
CA ASP A 137 -20.20 15.29 -15.47
C ASP A 137 -21.14 14.51 -16.42
N GLN A 138 -20.72 14.22 -17.66
CA GLN A 138 -21.52 13.41 -18.59
C GLN A 138 -21.60 11.93 -18.18
N HIS A 139 -20.55 11.40 -17.55
CA HIS A 139 -20.44 9.96 -17.22
C HIS A 139 -20.63 9.67 -15.73
N LEU A 140 -20.47 10.67 -14.85
CA LEU A 140 -20.58 10.52 -13.40
C LEU A 140 -21.01 11.84 -12.73
N PRO A 141 -22.25 12.31 -12.95
CA PRO A 141 -22.72 13.61 -12.46
C PRO A 141 -22.95 13.66 -10.95
N ASP A 142 -23.50 12.60 -10.37
CA ASP A 142 -24.09 12.65 -9.01
C ASP A 142 -23.14 12.24 -7.88
N ARG A 143 -21.93 11.76 -8.23
CA ARG A 143 -20.93 11.29 -7.26
C ARG A 143 -19.62 12.05 -7.44
N PRO A 144 -18.99 12.54 -6.35
CA PRO A 144 -17.75 13.29 -6.48
C PRO A 144 -16.61 12.38 -6.97
N VAL A 145 -15.96 12.80 -8.05
CA VAL A 145 -14.82 12.09 -8.64
C VAL A 145 -13.66 13.04 -8.90
N ARG A 146 -12.45 12.53 -8.68
CA ARG A 146 -11.20 13.13 -9.15
C ARG A 146 -10.35 12.09 -9.85
N ILE A 147 -9.78 12.44 -11.00
CA ILE A 147 -8.87 11.58 -11.77
C ILE A 147 -7.52 12.26 -11.87
N GLN A 148 -6.46 11.55 -11.46
CA GLN A 148 -5.09 12.02 -11.62
C GLN A 148 -4.58 11.68 -13.02
N HIS A 149 -4.05 12.69 -13.70
CA HIS A 149 -3.23 12.46 -14.88
C HIS A 149 -1.98 11.65 -14.49
N ARG A 150 -1.47 10.82 -15.41
CA ARG A 150 -0.31 9.94 -15.16
C ARG A 150 0.97 10.68 -14.78
N SER A 151 1.06 11.97 -15.09
CA SER A 151 2.17 12.82 -14.65
C SER A 151 2.19 13.07 -13.15
N GLY A 152 1.09 12.78 -12.45
CA GLY A 152 0.90 13.07 -11.02
C GLY A 152 0.55 14.53 -10.73
N ARG A 153 0.75 15.44 -11.69
CA ARG A 153 0.70 16.91 -11.48
C ARG A 153 -0.68 17.52 -11.62
N LEU A 154 -1.62 16.82 -12.26
CA LEU A 154 -2.95 17.32 -12.58
C LEU A 154 -4.03 16.40 -12.02
N TRP A 155 -4.97 16.98 -11.30
CA TRP A 155 -6.27 16.40 -10.98
C TRP A 155 -7.36 17.01 -11.84
N ILE A 156 -8.22 16.17 -12.42
CA ILE A 156 -9.46 16.58 -13.09
C ILE A 156 -10.63 16.17 -12.20
N ILE A 157 -11.52 17.10 -11.87
CA ILE A 157 -12.53 16.99 -10.81
C ILE A 157 -13.89 17.39 -11.39
N ASN A 158 -14.90 16.55 -11.20
CA ASN A 158 -16.25 16.83 -11.68
C ASN A 158 -16.94 17.94 -10.86
N SER A 159 -18.08 18.44 -11.35
CA SER A 159 -18.81 19.52 -10.69
C SER A 159 -19.22 19.15 -9.27
N LYS A 160 -19.62 17.89 -9.02
CA LYS A 160 -19.97 17.43 -7.67
C LYS A 160 -18.81 17.51 -6.69
N GLY A 161 -17.61 17.12 -7.13
CA GLY A 161 -16.39 17.26 -6.34
C GLY A 161 -16.06 18.73 -6.06
N LEU A 162 -16.20 19.60 -7.07
CA LEU A 162 -15.96 21.03 -6.91
C LEU A 162 -16.93 21.70 -5.92
N GLU A 163 -18.20 21.30 -5.88
CA GLU A 163 -19.16 21.77 -4.86
C GLU A 163 -18.66 21.50 -3.44
N ILE A 164 -18.20 20.28 -3.17
CA ILE A 164 -17.64 19.88 -1.87
C ILE A 164 -16.40 20.72 -1.57
N LEU A 165 -15.48 20.86 -2.54
CA LEU A 165 -14.27 21.65 -2.36
C LEU A 165 -14.55 23.14 -2.16
N ARG A 166 -15.68 23.69 -2.63
CA ARG A 166 -16.07 25.08 -2.35
C ARG A 166 -16.65 25.27 -0.94
N SER A 167 -17.27 24.25 -0.37
CA SER A 167 -18.01 24.36 0.90
C SER A 167 -17.14 24.48 2.17
N GLY A 168 -15.85 24.15 2.11
CA GLY A 168 -14.95 24.28 3.28
C GLY A 168 -14.50 25.71 3.59
N SER A 169 -13.75 25.89 4.70
CA SER A 169 -13.16 27.16 5.19
C SER A 169 -12.61 28.05 4.08
N LYS A 170 -12.73 29.38 4.18
CA LYS A 170 -12.18 30.35 3.20
C LYS A 170 -10.65 30.49 3.33
N GLU A 171 -9.91 29.39 3.37
CA GLU A 171 -8.47 29.39 3.12
C GLU A 171 -8.19 29.97 1.73
N ALA A 172 -6.97 30.45 1.53
CA ALA A 172 -6.53 30.95 0.23
C ALA A 172 -6.82 29.88 -0.83
N GLN A 173 -7.54 30.28 -1.87
CA GLN A 173 -7.82 29.41 -3.00
C GLN A 173 -6.48 28.99 -3.63
N PRO A 174 -6.32 27.70 -3.98
CA PRO A 174 -5.06 27.21 -4.52
C PRO A 174 -4.81 27.86 -5.88
N SER A 175 -3.55 28.21 -6.13
CA SER A 175 -3.14 28.94 -7.34
C SER A 175 -3.31 28.10 -8.60
N GLY A 176 -3.17 26.78 -8.46
CA GLY A 176 -3.30 25.82 -9.55
C GLY A 176 -4.73 25.43 -9.93
N MET A 177 -5.77 26.05 -9.35
CA MET A 177 -7.16 25.66 -9.61
C MET A 177 -7.82 26.46 -10.74
N SER A 178 -8.26 25.75 -11.78
CA SER A 178 -9.24 26.21 -12.78
C SER A 178 -10.60 25.64 -12.43
N TRP A 179 -11.43 26.46 -11.79
CA TRP A 179 -12.79 26.11 -11.36
C TRP A 179 -13.76 25.86 -12.52
N ASP A 180 -13.53 26.51 -13.65
CA ASP A 180 -14.33 26.38 -14.87
C ASP A 180 -14.09 25.06 -15.60
N LYS A 181 -12.86 24.53 -15.56
CA LYS A 181 -12.48 23.23 -16.14
C LYS A 181 -12.42 22.09 -15.11
N GLY A 182 -12.47 22.42 -13.82
CA GLY A 182 -12.25 21.47 -12.72
C GLY A 182 -10.86 20.86 -12.74
N GLN A 183 -9.84 21.67 -13.01
CA GLN A 183 -8.45 21.22 -13.08
C GLN A 183 -7.67 21.79 -11.90
N LEU A 184 -6.88 20.95 -11.23
CA LEU A 184 -6.02 21.35 -10.12
C LEU A 184 -4.58 20.88 -10.39
N TYR A 185 -3.67 21.84 -10.57
CA TYR A 185 -2.25 21.58 -10.81
C TYR A 185 -1.41 21.76 -9.55
N ASP A 186 -0.51 20.82 -9.27
CA ASP A 186 0.55 20.91 -8.25
C ASP A 186 0.12 21.29 -6.81
N GLU A 187 -1.15 21.05 -6.48
CA GLU A 187 -1.77 21.48 -5.22
C GLU A 187 -2.31 20.27 -4.42
N ASP A 188 -1.58 19.15 -4.46
CA ASP A 188 -1.91 17.90 -3.73
C ASP A 188 -2.08 18.13 -2.23
N LEU A 189 -1.23 18.99 -1.66
CA LEU A 189 -1.31 19.38 -0.26
C LEU A 189 -2.66 20.01 0.06
N TRP A 190 -3.02 21.04 -0.70
CA TRP A 190 -4.26 21.77 -0.50
C TRP A 190 -5.44 20.80 -0.63
N LEU A 191 -5.44 19.94 -1.65
CA LEU A 191 -6.51 18.98 -1.86
C LEU A 191 -6.62 17.97 -0.72
N HIS A 192 -5.49 17.48 -0.20
CA HIS A 192 -5.44 16.54 0.92
C HIS A 192 -6.02 17.16 2.20
N GLN A 193 -5.61 18.41 2.52
CA GLN A 193 -6.14 19.16 3.66
C GLN A 193 -7.63 19.46 3.50
N ARG A 194 -8.02 19.90 2.30
CA ARG A 194 -9.40 20.30 1.99
C ARG A 194 -10.39 19.15 2.16
N LEU A 195 -9.97 17.94 1.85
CA LEU A 195 -10.78 16.73 1.99
C LEU A 195 -10.72 16.13 3.39
N ALA A 196 -9.94 16.72 4.31
CA ALA A 196 -9.59 16.13 5.60
C ALA A 196 -9.18 14.66 5.43
N ALA A 197 -8.38 14.38 4.40
CA ALA A 197 -8.14 13.02 3.95
C ALA A 197 -7.43 12.23 5.06
N CYS A 198 -8.05 11.12 5.48
CA CYS A 198 -7.38 10.18 6.35
C CYS A 198 -6.31 9.41 5.55
N PRO A 199 -5.19 9.03 6.18
CA PRO A 199 -4.26 8.08 5.58
C PRO A 199 -4.98 6.77 5.16
N PRO A 200 -4.57 6.14 4.04
CA PRO A 200 -5.22 4.95 3.51
C PRO A 200 -4.94 3.70 4.37
N ASP A 201 -5.87 2.74 4.36
CA ASP A 201 -5.67 1.43 4.98
C ASP A 201 -4.48 0.70 4.35
N LEU A 202 -3.57 0.21 5.18
CA LEU A 202 -2.36 -0.49 4.76
C LEU A 202 -2.51 -2.01 4.70
N SER A 203 -3.61 -2.54 5.22
CA SER A 203 -3.80 -3.99 5.44
C SER A 203 -3.53 -4.84 4.20
N GLN A 204 -4.05 -4.42 3.05
CA GLN A 204 -3.91 -5.19 1.82
C GLN A 204 -2.48 -5.13 1.27
N ILE A 205 -1.92 -3.91 1.11
CA ILE A 205 -0.55 -3.72 0.64
C ILE A 205 0.47 -4.42 1.53
N SER A 206 0.27 -4.34 2.85
CA SER A 206 1.18 -4.98 3.79
C SER A 206 1.20 -6.51 3.63
N ARG A 207 0.04 -7.14 3.42
CA ARG A 207 -0.03 -8.58 3.11
C ARG A 207 0.61 -8.91 1.78
N ASP A 208 0.42 -8.08 0.76
CA ASP A 208 1.02 -8.29 -0.55
C ASP A 208 2.55 -8.21 -0.49
N LEU A 209 3.11 -7.22 0.23
CA LEU A 209 4.55 -7.12 0.51
C LEU A 209 5.07 -8.35 1.24
N ALA A 210 4.36 -8.81 2.29
CA ALA A 210 4.76 -10.00 3.04
C ALA A 210 4.74 -11.28 2.19
N ARG A 211 3.79 -11.40 1.25
CA ARG A 211 3.73 -12.52 0.28
C ARG A 211 4.93 -12.55 -0.67
N PHE A 212 5.54 -11.40 -0.94
CA PHE A 212 6.80 -11.31 -1.68
C PHE A 212 8.04 -11.51 -0.80
N GLY A 213 7.88 -11.77 0.49
CA GLY A 213 8.97 -11.91 1.46
C GLY A 213 9.53 -10.59 1.96
N VAL A 214 8.87 -9.46 1.69
CA VAL A 214 9.28 -8.13 2.20
C VAL A 214 8.78 -7.99 3.64
N ALA A 215 9.73 -7.94 4.58
CA ALA A 215 9.45 -7.75 6.01
C ALA A 215 9.95 -6.42 6.56
N LEU A 216 10.81 -5.70 5.82
CA LEU A 216 11.34 -4.40 6.20
C LEU A 216 11.06 -3.39 5.10
N VAL A 217 10.60 -2.19 5.46
CA VAL A 217 10.49 -1.09 4.50
C VAL A 217 10.98 0.24 5.08
N THR A 218 11.56 1.08 4.23
CA THR A 218 11.89 2.47 4.52
C THR A 218 10.89 3.38 3.81
N ASP A 219 10.02 4.03 4.58
CA ASP A 219 9.00 4.91 4.01
C ASP A 219 9.62 6.27 3.62
N MET A 220 9.54 6.56 2.33
CA MET A 220 10.03 7.78 1.70
C MET A 220 8.89 8.74 1.39
N THR A 221 7.76 8.67 2.09
CA THR A 221 6.69 9.66 1.93
C THR A 221 7.29 11.06 2.19
N PRO A 222 7.11 12.05 1.29
CA PRO A 222 7.74 13.37 1.42
C PRO A 222 7.43 14.08 2.75
N ARG A 223 6.36 13.67 3.41
CA ARG A 223 5.98 14.06 4.76
C ARG A 223 6.11 12.86 5.68
N ASN A 224 7.24 12.77 6.34
CA ASN A 224 7.43 11.83 7.44
C ASN A 224 7.44 12.62 8.76
N ASP A 225 6.31 13.27 9.04
CA ASP A 225 6.10 14.03 10.27
C ASP A 225 5.63 13.11 11.42
N GLN A 226 5.48 13.68 12.62
CA GLN A 226 5.05 12.91 13.79
C GLN A 226 3.66 12.27 13.60
N PHE A 227 2.78 12.89 12.83
CA PHE A 227 1.45 12.34 12.56
C PHE A 227 1.56 11.06 11.73
N ILE A 228 2.36 11.07 10.66
CA ILE A 228 2.61 9.88 9.84
C ILE A 228 3.34 8.79 10.64
N ALA A 229 4.36 9.14 11.43
CA ALA A 229 5.04 8.18 12.29
C ALA A 229 4.07 7.49 13.28
N ASN A 230 3.21 8.27 13.95
CA ASN A 230 2.19 7.74 14.85
C ASN A 230 1.17 6.88 14.11
N TYR A 231 0.77 7.30 12.90
CA TYR A 231 -0.14 6.53 12.06
C TYR A 231 0.44 5.15 11.73
N LEU A 232 1.66 5.09 11.19
CA LEU A 232 2.33 3.83 10.84
C LEU A 232 2.49 2.91 12.06
N SER A 233 2.91 3.47 13.20
CA SER A 233 3.00 2.72 14.47
C SER A 233 1.64 2.13 14.89
N SER A 234 0.56 2.91 14.77
CA SER A 234 -0.79 2.41 15.06
C SER A 234 -1.22 1.28 14.12
N GLN A 235 -0.83 1.33 12.84
CA GLN A 235 -1.13 0.27 11.87
C GLN A 235 -0.38 -1.02 12.22
N GLN A 236 0.87 -0.91 12.71
CA GLN A 236 1.62 -2.07 13.20
C GLN A 236 0.97 -2.71 14.44
N GLN A 237 0.55 -1.91 15.41
CA GLN A 237 -0.15 -2.38 16.62
C GLN A 237 -1.47 -3.09 16.28
N GLN A 238 -2.16 -2.65 15.23
CA GLN A 238 -3.42 -3.23 14.75
C GLN A 238 -3.23 -4.41 13.78
N ASN A 239 -2.00 -4.88 13.52
CA ASN A 239 -1.68 -5.90 12.50
C ASN A 239 -2.12 -5.54 11.06
N LYS A 240 -2.24 -4.25 10.77
CA LYS A 240 -2.49 -3.73 9.42
C LYS A 240 -1.21 -3.43 8.65
N LEU A 241 -0.09 -3.36 9.37
CA LEU A 241 1.26 -3.25 8.83
C LEU A 241 2.15 -4.31 9.47
N LEU A 242 2.47 -5.34 8.69
CA LEU A 242 3.29 -6.50 9.05
C LEU A 242 4.79 -6.18 8.98
N GLN A 243 5.17 -5.25 8.09
CA GLN A 243 6.56 -4.85 7.91
C GLN A 243 7.04 -4.01 9.09
N ASP A 244 8.32 -4.18 9.42
CA ASP A 244 9.05 -3.23 10.24
C ASP A 244 9.36 -1.97 9.42
N ILE A 245 9.31 -0.82 10.09
CA ILE A 245 9.48 0.50 9.47
C ILE A 245 10.77 1.10 10.01
N VAL A 246 11.64 1.56 9.10
CA VAL A 246 12.91 2.24 9.39
C VAL A 246 12.88 3.66 8.84
#